data_AF-A0A923N4A7-F1
#
_entry.id   AF-A0A923N4A7-F1
#
_cell.length_a   1.000
_cell.length_b   1.000
_cell.length_c   1.000
_cell.angle_alpha   90.00
_cell.angle_beta   90.00
_cell.angle_gamma   90.00
#
_symmetry.space_group_name_H-M   'P 1'
#
loop_
_entity.id
_entity.type
_entity.pdbx_description
1 polymer ?
#
loop_
_entity_poly.entity_id
_entity_poly.type
_entity_poly.pdbx_seq_one_letter_code
_entity_poly.pdbx_strand_id
1 'polypeptide(L)'
;MIQEILTYQKLVNGIDELMNKSPFKKNYIIEQVGIPGPTFYRKLKSQSFTPEEMLSIAKILSPEEYFMMELKAEIEEARLDYKEGRVYKHADILLELKNKRKKA
;
A
#
# COMPACT_ATOMS: atom_id res chain seq x y z
N MET A 1 11.91 -12.07 15.93
CA MET A 1 12.70 -10.88 15.55
C MET A 1 13.81 -11.16 14.53
N ILE A 2 14.78 -12.05 14.82
CA ILE A 2 15.92 -12.29 13.91
C ILE A 2 15.48 -12.86 12.56
N GLN A 3 14.50 -13.78 12.57
CA GLN A 3 13.99 -14.42 11.37
C GLN A 3 13.30 -13.43 10.42
N GLU A 4 12.60 -12.45 10.97
CA GLU A 4 11.89 -11.38 10.27
C GLU A 4 12.90 -10.45 9.60
N ILE A 5 14.00 -10.12 10.29
CA ILE A 5 15.12 -9.34 9.72
C ILE A 5 15.76 -10.11 8.56
N LEU A 6 16.05 -11.41 8.73
CA LEU A 6 16.62 -12.25 7.66
C LEU A 6 15.67 -12.38 6.47
N THR A 7 14.36 -12.45 6.72
CA THR A 7 13.33 -12.52 5.67
C THR A 7 13.28 -11.21 4.90
N TYR A 8 13.28 -10.07 5.59
CA TYR A 8 13.32 -8.76 4.95
C TYR A 8 14.58 -8.58 4.09
N GLN A 9 15.76 -8.96 4.61
CA GLN A 9 17.00 -8.91 3.83
C GLN A 9 16.92 -9.75 2.54
N LYS A 10 16.34 -10.95 2.61
CA LYS A 10 16.13 -11.78 1.41
C LYS A 10 15.20 -11.10 0.40
N LEU A 11 14.13 -10.45 0.87
CA LEU A 11 13.20 -9.72 0.00
C LEU A 11 13.89 -8.55 -0.69
N VAL A 12 14.65 -7.74 0.05
CA VAL A 12 15.42 -6.61 -0.52
C VAL A 12 16.43 -7.12 -1.55
N ASN A 13 17.13 -8.22 -1.25
CA ASN A 13 18.14 -8.75 -2.15
C ASN A 13 17.55 -9.38 -3.42
N GLY A 14 16.36 -9.98 -3.32
CA GLY A 14 15.65 -10.63 -4.42
C GLY A 14 14.67 -9.72 -5.18
N ILE A 15 14.56 -8.43 -4.82
CA ILE A 15 13.51 -7.57 -5.38
C ILE A 15 13.60 -7.39 -6.89
N ASP A 16 14.81 -7.40 -7.46
CA ASP A 16 14.98 -7.30 -8.91
C ASP A 16 14.38 -8.50 -9.64
N GLU A 17 14.59 -9.71 -9.12
CA GLU A 17 14.04 -10.94 -9.67
C GLU A 17 12.52 -10.98 -9.54
N LEU A 18 11.98 -10.54 -8.39
CA LEU A 18 10.54 -10.42 -8.17
C LEU A 18 9.89 -9.46 -9.18
N MET A 19 10.50 -8.30 -9.43
CA MET A 19 10.02 -7.36 -10.45
C MET A 19 10.09 -7.96 -11.85
N ASN A 20 11.16 -8.67 -12.20
CA ASN A 20 11.32 -9.32 -13.51
C ASN A 20 10.31 -10.45 -13.74
N LYS A 21 9.90 -11.16 -12.69
CA LYS A 21 8.87 -12.22 -12.76
C LYS A 21 7.44 -11.66 -12.78
N SER A 22 7.26 -10.40 -12.41
CA SER A 22 5.96 -9.75 -12.38
C SER A 22 5.46 -9.42 -13.80
N PRO A 23 4.14 -9.26 -14.00
CA PRO A 23 3.59 -8.82 -15.27
C PRO A 23 3.84 -7.32 -15.55
N PHE A 24 4.43 -6.59 -14.60
CA PHE A 24 4.60 -5.14 -14.69
C PHE A 24 5.96 -4.77 -15.29
N LYS A 25 5.97 -3.79 -16.19
CA LYS A 25 7.21 -3.21 -16.71
C LYS A 25 7.92 -2.43 -15.60
N LYS A 26 9.25 -2.56 -15.51
CA LYS A 26 10.07 -1.81 -14.53
C LYS A 26 9.80 -0.30 -14.56
N ASN A 27 9.67 0.30 -15.74
CA ASN A 27 9.39 1.73 -15.85
C ASN A 27 8.07 2.13 -15.19
N TYR A 28 7.03 1.28 -15.28
CA TYR A 28 5.76 1.51 -14.60
C TYR A 28 5.94 1.45 -13.08
N ILE A 29 6.68 0.46 -12.58
CA ILE A 29 6.99 0.34 -11.14
C ILE A 29 7.73 1.59 -10.64
N ILE A 30 8.75 2.05 -11.38
CA ILE A 30 9.54 3.24 -11.03
C ILE A 30 8.64 4.48 -10.92
N GLU A 31 7.72 4.66 -11.88
CA GLU A 31 6.77 5.77 -11.89
C GLU A 31 5.84 5.73 -10.68
N GLN A 32 5.25 4.57 -10.39
CA GLN A 32 4.32 4.40 -9.27
C GLN A 32 4.99 4.53 -7.89
N VAL A 33 6.25 4.13 -7.77
CA VAL A 33 7.02 4.29 -6.52
C VAL A 33 7.40 5.77 -6.29
N GLY A 34 7.38 6.61 -7.33
CA GLY A 34 7.61 8.05 -7.21
C GLY A 34 9.07 8.44 -6.99
N ILE A 35 10.02 7.55 -7.27
CA ILE A 35 11.47 7.81 -7.15
C ILE A 35 12.03 8.15 -8.54
N PRO A 36 12.94 9.13 -8.66
CA PRO A 36 13.62 9.38 -9.93
C PRO A 36 14.33 8.11 -10.44
N GLY A 37 14.13 7.77 -11.71
CA GLY A 37 14.70 6.55 -12.32
C GLY A 37 16.18 6.31 -12.01
N PRO A 38 17.09 7.30 -12.14
CA PRO A 38 18.50 7.12 -11.78
C PRO A 38 18.72 6.70 -10.32
N THR A 39 17.93 7.27 -9.39
CA THR A 39 17.98 6.91 -7.98
C THR A 39 17.44 5.51 -7.75
N PHE A 40 16.36 5.12 -8.44
CA PHE A 40 15.82 3.76 -8.38
C PHE A 40 16.85 2.72 -8.82
N TYR A 41 17.49 2.92 -9.98
CA TYR A 41 18.51 1.97 -10.47
C TYR A 41 19.74 1.92 -9.57
N ARG A 42 20.16 3.06 -8.98
CA ARG A 42 21.23 3.07 -7.97
C ARG A 42 20.85 2.22 -6.76
N LYS A 43 19.65 2.42 -6.21
CA LYS A 43 19.12 1.67 -5.05
C LYS A 43 18.95 0.19 -5.36
N LEU A 44 18.52 -0.15 -6.57
CA LEU A 44 18.41 -1.53 -7.05
C LEU A 44 19.77 -2.23 -7.06
N LYS A 45 20.81 -1.56 -7.56
CA LYS A 45 22.18 -2.09 -7.57
C LYS A 45 22.77 -2.22 -6.16
N SER A 46 22.52 -1.25 -5.29
CA SER A 46 23.05 -1.25 -3.92
C SER A 46 22.14 -1.92 -2.89
N GLN A 47 20.99 -2.48 -3.30
CA GLN A 47 20.00 -3.11 -2.43
C GLN A 47 19.63 -2.23 -1.21
N SER A 48 19.45 -0.93 -1.44
CA SER A 48 19.27 0.09 -0.39
C SER A 48 17.90 0.76 -0.41
N PHE A 49 16.87 -0.01 -0.76
CA PHE A 49 15.49 0.41 -0.61
C PHE A 49 15.11 0.48 0.87
N THR A 50 14.36 1.53 1.24
CA THR A 50 13.79 1.63 2.59
C THR A 50 12.58 0.69 2.72
N PRO A 51 12.15 0.35 3.94
CA PRO A 51 10.94 -0.46 4.14
C PRO A 51 9.70 0.11 3.45
N GLU A 52 9.54 1.44 3.43
CA GLU A 52 8.44 2.13 2.79
C GLU A 52 8.50 2.01 1.27
N GLU A 53 9.70 2.17 0.68
CA GLU A 53 9.91 1.98 -0.75
C GLU A 53 9.65 0.51 -1.16
N MET A 54 10.12 -0.45 -0.35
CA MET A 54 9.86 -1.88 -0.54
C MET A 54 8.37 -2.20 -0.46
N LEU A 55 7.67 -1.60 0.49
CA LEU A 55 6.23 -1.75 0.63
C LEU A 55 5.49 -1.20 -0.60
N SER A 56 5.86 -0.02 -1.07
CA SER A 56 5.28 0.57 -2.30
C SER A 56 5.49 -0.33 -3.52
N ILE A 57 6.69 -0.92 -3.68
CA ILE A 57 6.94 -1.91 -4.73
C ILE A 57 6.03 -3.14 -4.54
N ALA A 58 5.96 -3.69 -3.33
CA ALA A 58 5.16 -4.88 -3.03
C ALA A 58 3.67 -4.69 -3.34
N LYS A 59 3.11 -3.51 -3.04
CA LYS A 59 1.71 -3.17 -3.37
C LYS A 59 1.43 -3.25 -4.88
N ILE A 60 2.42 -2.89 -5.70
CA ILE A 60 2.31 -2.96 -7.16
C ILE A 60 2.46 -4.41 -7.63
N LEU A 61 3.42 -5.15 -7.08
CA LEU A 61 3.71 -6.52 -7.50
C LEU A 61 2.59 -7.50 -7.12
N SER A 62 1.92 -7.29 -5.99
CA SER A 62 0.87 -8.15 -5.44
C SER A 62 -0.38 -7.34 -5.05
N PRO A 63 -1.12 -6.77 -6.02
CA PRO A 63 -2.24 -5.88 -5.74
C PRO A 63 -3.39 -6.58 -5.01
N GLU A 64 -3.68 -7.84 -5.35
CA GLU A 64 -4.74 -8.62 -4.68
C GLU A 64 -4.45 -8.85 -3.19
N GLU A 65 -3.19 -9.17 -2.85
CA GLU A 65 -2.76 -9.35 -1.47
C GLU A 65 -2.89 -8.04 -0.69
N TYR A 66 -2.46 -6.93 -1.30
CA TYR A 66 -2.56 -5.61 -0.70
C TYR A 66 -4.02 -5.21 -0.44
N PHE A 67 -4.90 -5.34 -1.44
CA PHE A 67 -6.32 -5.02 -1.27
C PHE A 67 -7.00 -5.91 -0.24
N MET A 68 -6.64 -7.20 -0.18
CA MET A 68 -7.15 -8.11 0.84
C MET A 68 -6.70 -7.69 2.25
N MET A 69 -5.46 -7.23 2.40
CA MET A 69 -4.94 -6.72 3.67
C MET A 69 -5.67 -5.45 4.11
N GLU A 70 -5.86 -4.48 3.21
CA GLU A 70 -6.61 -3.25 3.51
C GLU A 70 -8.06 -3.54 3.86
N LEU A 71 -8.75 -4.36 3.07
CA LEU A 71 -10.15 -4.72 3.34
C LEU A 71 -10.33 -5.35 4.73
N LYS A 72 -9.39 -6.22 5.14
CA LYS A 72 -9.41 -6.80 6.49
C LYS A 72 -9.21 -5.74 7.56
N ALA A 73 -8.27 -4.82 7.36
CA ALA A 73 -8.03 -3.73 8.30
C ALA A 73 -9.26 -2.82 8.45
N GLU A 74 -9.89 -2.43 7.34
CA GLU A 74 -11.12 -1.62 7.33
C GLU A 74 -12.28 -2.33 8.05
N ILE A 75 -12.44 -3.65 7.86
CA ILE A 75 -13.47 -4.42 8.54
C ILE A 75 -13.24 -4.43 10.06
N GLU A 76 -12.00 -4.60 10.52
CA GLU A 76 -11.70 -4.57 11.95
C GLU A 76 -11.90 -3.17 12.54
N GLU A 77 -11.53 -2.12 11.82
CA GLU A 77 -11.80 -0.73 12.22
C GLU A 77 -13.31 -0.47 12.32
N ALA A 78 -14.08 -0.87 11.32
CA ALA A 78 -15.54 -0.73 11.32
C ALA A 78 -16.20 -1.49 12.49
N ARG A 79 -15.66 -2.66 12.88
CA ARG A 79 -16.12 -3.40 14.07
C ARG A 79 -15.83 -2.64 15.37
N LEU A 80 -14.66 -2.00 15.47
CA LEU A 80 -14.32 -1.17 16.62
C LEU A 80 -15.24 0.05 16.69
N ASP A 81 -15.47 0.74 15.57
CA ASP A 81 -16.40 1.87 15.48
C ASP A 81 -17.81 1.48 15.90
N TYR A 82 -18.29 0.33 15.43
CA TYR A 82 -19.58 -0.21 15.84
C TYR A 82 -19.65 -0.46 17.36
N LYS A 83 -18.61 -1.09 17.92
CA LYS A 83 -18.50 -1.38 19.36
C LYS A 83 -18.44 -0.11 20.21
N GLU A 84 -17.76 0.91 19.72
CA GLU A 84 -17.54 2.19 20.42
C GLU A 84 -18.65 3.21 20.13
N GLY A 85 -19.67 2.83 19.33
CA GLY A 85 -20.82 3.67 19.02
C GLY A 85 -20.51 4.82 18.06
N ARG A 86 -19.34 4.80 17.39
CA ARG A 86 -18.96 5.73 16.31
C ARG A 86 -19.68 5.36 15.01
N VAL A 87 -21.00 5.38 15.04
CA VAL A 87 -21.85 5.05 13.91
C VAL A 87 -22.70 6.24 13.52
N TYR A 88 -22.93 6.40 12.23
CA TYR A 88 -23.80 7.44 11.70
C TYR A 88 -25.13 6.81 11.29
N LYS A 89 -26.24 7.48 11.62
CA LYS A 89 -27.54 7.07 11.08
C LYS A 89 -27.62 7.50 9.62
N HIS A 90 -28.24 6.66 8.81
CA HIS A 90 -28.43 6.90 7.39
C HIS A 90 -29.07 8.28 7.09
N ALA A 91 -30.10 8.65 7.86
CA ALA A 91 -30.80 9.93 7.70
C ALA A 91 -29.87 11.15 7.93
N ASP A 92 -28.97 11.06 8.91
CA ASP A 92 -28.07 12.15 9.28
C ASP A 92 -27.01 12.37 8.18
N ILE A 93 -26.48 11.28 7.61
CA ILE A 93 -25.55 11.32 6.46
C ILE A 93 -26.22 11.90 5.22
N LEU A 94 -27.46 11.48 4.90
CA LEU A 94 -28.20 12.00 3.74
C LEU A 94 -28.44 13.51 3.85
N LEU A 95 -28.77 14.00 5.05
CA LEU A 95 -28.96 15.42 5.30
C LEU A 95 -27.66 16.20 5.11
N GLU A 96 -26.53 15.69 5.62
CA GLU A 96 -25.22 16.31 5.45
C GLU A 96 -24.80 16.40 3.97
N LEU A 97 -24.97 15.31 3.21
CA LEU A 97 -24.65 15.27 1.79
C LEU A 97 -25.50 16.27 0.98
N LYS A 98 -26.79 16.38 1.30
CA LYS A 98 -27.69 17.36 0.68
C LYS A 98 -27.28 18.80 0.99
N ASN A 99 -26.81 19.07 2.21
CA ASN A 99 -26.36 20.39 2.62
C ASN A 99 -25.01 20.77 2.01
N LYS A 100 -24.07 19.83 1.83
CA LYS A 100 -22.81 20.07 1.11
C LYS A 100 -23.04 20.47 -0.35
N ARG A 101 -23.98 19.81 -1.04
CA ARG A 101 -24.35 20.14 -2.43
C ARG A 101 -24.98 21.52 -2.63
N LYS A 102 -25.55 22.13 -1.58
CA LYS A 102 -26.14 23.47 -1.64
C LYS A 102 -25.12 24.60 -1.41
N LYS A 103 -23.92 24.26 -0.93
CA LYS A 103 -22.84 25.22 -0.63
C LYS A 103 -21.75 25.27 -1.71
N ALA A 104 -21.84 24.42 -2.73
CA ALA A 104 -21.00 24.41 -3.92
C ALA A 104 -21.78 25.01 -5.10
#